data_AF-A0A7X8IB98-F1
#
_entry.id   AF-A0A7X8IB98-F1
#
_cell.length_a   1.000
_cell.length_b   1.000
_cell.length_c   1.000
_cell.angle_alpha   90.00
_cell.angle_beta   90.00
_cell.angle_gamma   90.00
#
_symmetry.space_group_name_H-M   'P 1'
#
loop_
_entity.id
_entity.type
_entity.pdbx_description
1 polymer ?
#
loop_
_entity_poly.entity_id
_entity_poly.type
_entity_poly.pdbx_seq_one_letter_code
_entity_poly.pdbx_strand_id
1 'polypeptide(L)'
;MKKLVYIFLLITIVASCSQKTDSREKHIENISKHEMFIDSIRQIRPATPDEMFELIDNYYLFWQAYKQDSLSPIYLYRAAEASLYINQGIKAISYLKQIESGYPDFPNMGNVIFLIGFTYDNNVMDIDAAREYYEKFLEKYPEHPLANDTKILIENLGKSPEELIREFEAKNKSN
;
A
#
# COMPACT_ATOMS: atom_id res chain seq x y z
N MET A 1 -45.47 -25.03 42.69
CA MET A 1 -44.13 -24.85 43.26
C MET A 1 -43.13 -24.65 42.12
N LYS A 2 -42.63 -23.42 42.04
CA LYS A 2 -41.41 -22.88 41.41
C LYS A 2 -40.83 -23.56 40.16
N LYS A 3 -41.07 -22.89 39.03
CA LYS A 3 -40.20 -22.79 37.84
C LYS A 3 -38.75 -22.51 38.26
N LEU A 4 -37.76 -23.27 37.80
CA LEU A 4 -36.32 -22.90 37.80
C LEU A 4 -35.48 -24.02 37.15
N VAL A 5 -35.52 -24.16 35.83
CA VAL A 5 -34.52 -24.94 35.06
C VAL A 5 -34.26 -24.23 33.74
N TYR A 6 -33.70 -23.03 33.80
CA TYR A 6 -33.02 -22.40 32.66
C TYR A 6 -31.93 -21.51 33.25
N ILE A 7 -30.83 -21.34 32.51
CA ILE A 7 -29.65 -20.50 32.83
C ILE A 7 -28.50 -21.28 33.47
N PHE A 8 -27.84 -22.13 32.69
CA PHE A 8 -26.41 -22.44 32.89
C PHE A 8 -25.74 -22.71 31.54
N LEU A 9 -25.78 -21.73 30.63
CA LEU A 9 -25.03 -21.78 29.38
C LEU A 9 -24.74 -20.36 28.87
N LEU A 10 -24.08 -19.50 29.66
CA LEU A 10 -23.68 -18.19 29.14
C LEU A 10 -22.56 -17.48 29.92
N ILE A 11 -21.47 -18.17 30.31
CA ILE A 11 -20.29 -17.47 30.86
C ILE A 11 -18.99 -18.19 30.46
N THR A 12 -18.55 -18.11 29.19
CA THR A 12 -17.17 -18.48 28.80
C THR A 12 -16.59 -17.68 27.63
N ILE A 13 -17.13 -16.49 27.26
CA ILE A 13 -16.62 -15.75 26.07
C ILE A 13 -15.65 -14.60 26.44
N VAL A 14 -15.50 -14.23 27.71
CA VAL A 14 -14.81 -12.96 28.06
C VAL A 14 -13.27 -13.02 28.12
N ALA A 15 -12.66 -14.21 28.22
CA ALA A 15 -11.20 -14.33 28.38
C ALA A 15 -10.39 -14.24 27.07
N SER A 16 -11.02 -14.49 25.91
CA SER A 16 -10.32 -14.50 24.63
C SER A 16 -10.10 -13.09 24.04
N CYS A 17 -10.90 -12.10 24.45
CA CYS A 17 -10.77 -10.75 23.93
C CYS A 17 -9.56 -10.02 24.54
N SER A 18 -9.28 -10.15 25.84
CA SER A 18 -8.18 -9.43 26.50
C SER A 18 -6.80 -9.85 25.98
N GLN A 19 -6.59 -11.13 25.72
CA GLN A 19 -5.32 -11.66 25.20
C GLN A 19 -5.05 -11.24 23.74
N LYS A 20 -6.11 -11.19 22.91
CA LYS A 20 -6.00 -10.75 21.50
C LYS A 20 -5.72 -9.25 21.40
N THR A 21 -6.33 -8.46 22.27
CA THR A 21 -6.04 -7.02 22.43
C THR A 21 -4.57 -6.83 22.81
N ASP A 22 -4.11 -7.43 23.92
CA ASP A 22 -2.69 -7.29 24.35
C ASP A 22 -1.67 -7.71 23.27
N SER A 23 -1.96 -8.76 22.50
CA SER A 23 -1.11 -9.19 21.38
C SER A 23 -1.10 -8.19 20.21
N ARG A 24 -2.21 -7.51 19.97
CA ARG A 24 -2.36 -6.49 18.93
C ARG A 24 -1.58 -5.25 19.29
N GLU A 25 -1.73 -4.74 20.52
CA GLU A 25 -0.98 -3.55 20.96
C GLU A 25 0.52 -3.78 20.95
N LYS A 26 1.00 -4.96 21.40
CA LYS A 26 2.42 -5.31 21.33
C LYS A 26 2.97 -5.30 19.90
N HIS A 27 2.18 -5.76 18.93
CA HIS A 27 2.60 -5.74 17.53
C HIS A 27 2.72 -4.31 16.99
N ILE A 28 1.75 -3.43 17.33
CA ILE A 28 1.79 -2.00 17.00
C ILE A 28 2.99 -1.32 17.65
N GLU A 29 3.28 -1.63 18.91
CA GLU A 29 4.44 -1.09 19.63
C GLU A 29 5.75 -1.50 18.96
N ASN A 30 5.89 -2.76 18.56
CA ASN A 30 7.06 -3.24 17.83
C ASN A 30 7.24 -2.54 16.49
N ILE A 31 6.16 -2.39 15.71
CA ILE A 31 6.17 -1.63 14.46
C ILE A 31 6.62 -0.19 14.72
N SER A 32 6.02 0.49 15.70
CA SER A 32 6.34 1.89 16.01
C SER A 32 7.80 2.07 16.44
N LYS A 33 8.36 1.16 17.24
CA LYS A 33 9.78 1.16 17.60
C LYS A 33 10.68 0.99 16.38
N HIS A 34 10.31 0.11 15.47
CA HIS A 34 11.08 -0.11 14.25
C HIS A 34 10.99 1.10 13.30
N GLU A 35 9.81 1.69 13.12
CA GLU A 35 9.61 2.94 12.38
C GLU A 35 10.52 4.05 12.94
N MET A 36 10.51 4.26 14.27
CA MET A 36 11.38 5.24 14.93
C MET A 36 12.87 4.98 14.69
N PHE A 37 13.29 3.71 14.72
CA PHE A 37 14.67 3.34 14.38
C PHE A 37 15.00 3.71 12.93
N ILE A 38 14.16 3.32 11.96
CA ILE A 38 14.35 3.65 10.54
C ILE A 38 14.39 5.17 10.32
N ASP A 39 13.50 5.92 10.98
CA ASP A 39 13.49 7.38 10.88
C ASP A 39 14.77 8.00 11.46
N SER A 40 15.27 7.48 12.59
CA SER A 40 16.52 7.94 13.20
C SER A 40 17.73 7.73 12.30
N ILE A 41 17.85 6.56 11.65
CA ILE A 41 18.99 6.27 10.78
C ILE A 41 18.93 7.09 9.50
N ARG A 42 17.73 7.37 8.97
CA ARG A 42 17.50 8.16 7.75
C ARG A 42 17.94 9.62 7.89
N GLN A 43 18.07 10.13 9.11
CA GLN A 43 18.67 11.44 9.36
C GLN A 43 20.19 11.48 9.14
N ILE A 44 20.84 10.30 9.09
CA ILE A 44 22.30 10.16 9.01
C ILE A 44 22.73 9.50 7.70
N ARG A 45 22.01 8.46 7.26
CA ARG A 45 22.27 7.70 6.04
C ARG A 45 21.00 7.03 5.49
N PRO A 46 20.97 6.62 4.21
CA PRO A 46 19.92 5.75 3.71
C PRO A 46 19.78 4.46 4.54
N ALA A 47 18.55 4.00 4.72
CA ALA A 47 18.28 2.69 5.32
C ALA A 47 18.69 1.59 4.34
N THR A 48 19.28 0.50 4.84
CA THR A 48 19.67 -0.63 4.00
C THR A 48 18.46 -1.48 3.62
N PRO A 49 18.55 -2.31 2.57
CA PRO A 49 17.51 -3.27 2.24
C PRO A 49 17.13 -4.19 3.41
N ASP A 50 18.11 -4.69 4.16
CA ASP A 50 17.87 -5.59 5.29
C ASP A 50 17.08 -4.91 6.42
N GLU A 51 17.43 -3.67 6.77
CA GLU A 51 16.70 -2.87 7.76
C GLU A 51 15.24 -2.64 7.34
N MET A 52 15.01 -2.43 6.04
CA MET A 52 13.66 -2.24 5.51
C MET A 52 12.88 -3.55 5.41
N PHE A 53 13.53 -4.68 5.12
CA PHE A 53 12.86 -5.98 5.05
C PHE A 53 12.23 -6.36 6.37
N GLU A 54 12.94 -6.16 7.48
CA GLU A 54 12.40 -6.45 8.81
C GLU A 54 11.17 -5.57 9.11
N LEU A 55 11.19 -4.27 8.74
CA LEU A 55 10.04 -3.39 8.91
C LEU A 55 8.85 -3.83 8.02
N ILE A 56 9.11 -4.19 6.76
CA ILE A 56 8.09 -4.71 5.83
C ILE A 56 7.44 -5.98 6.38
N ASP A 57 8.22 -6.89 6.94
CA ASP A 57 7.72 -8.13 7.52
C ASP A 57 6.83 -7.85 8.73
N ASN A 58 7.19 -6.90 9.60
CA ASN A 58 6.34 -6.50 10.73
C ASN A 58 4.97 -5.97 10.25
N TYR A 59 4.94 -5.11 9.23
CA TYR A 59 3.68 -4.65 8.64
C TYR A 59 2.83 -5.80 8.08
N TYR A 60 3.47 -6.69 7.33
CA TYR A 60 2.79 -7.82 6.71
C TYR A 60 2.23 -8.80 7.75
N LEU A 61 3.01 -9.10 8.79
CA LEU A 61 2.58 -9.96 9.90
C LEU A 61 1.41 -9.34 10.67
N PHE A 62 1.39 -8.02 10.85
CA PHE A 62 0.22 -7.35 11.44
C PHE A 62 -1.02 -7.56 10.59
N TRP A 63 -0.94 -7.30 9.28
CA TRP A 63 -2.06 -7.52 8.37
C TRP A 63 -2.54 -8.98 8.41
N GLN A 64 -1.63 -9.95 8.42
CA GLN A 64 -1.99 -11.37 8.48
C GLN A 64 -2.76 -11.72 9.76
N ALA A 65 -2.31 -11.20 10.92
CA ALA A 65 -2.92 -11.49 12.21
C ALA A 65 -4.25 -10.74 12.43
N TYR A 66 -4.39 -9.54 11.85
CA TYR A 66 -5.46 -8.59 12.18
C TYR A 66 -6.18 -8.04 10.94
N LYS A 67 -6.52 -8.89 9.96
CA LYS A 67 -7.13 -8.46 8.68
C LYS A 67 -8.36 -7.54 8.77
N GLN A 68 -9.18 -7.60 9.82
CA GLN A 68 -10.33 -6.69 9.98
C GLN A 68 -9.99 -5.38 10.69
N ASP A 69 -8.75 -5.22 11.13
CA ASP A 69 -8.30 -4.02 11.81
C ASP A 69 -8.19 -2.83 10.86
N SER A 70 -8.59 -1.64 11.32
CA SER A 70 -8.51 -0.43 10.51
C SER A 70 -7.06 -0.04 10.16
N LEU A 71 -6.06 -0.51 10.92
CA LEU A 71 -4.65 -0.28 10.62
C LEU A 71 -4.09 -1.25 9.58
N SER A 72 -4.74 -2.39 9.33
CA SER A 72 -4.24 -3.39 8.38
C SER A 72 -4.05 -2.89 6.95
N PRO A 73 -5.00 -2.16 6.32
CA PRO A 73 -4.74 -1.58 5.00
C PRO A 73 -3.69 -0.45 5.06
N ILE A 74 -3.55 0.24 6.19
CA ILE A 74 -2.52 1.27 6.38
C ILE A 74 -1.13 0.63 6.40
N TYR A 75 -0.95 -0.47 7.14
CA TYR A 75 0.33 -1.18 7.18
C TYR A 75 0.66 -1.88 5.87
N LEU A 76 -0.33 -2.41 5.13
CA LEU A 76 -0.08 -2.88 3.76
C LEU A 76 0.40 -1.76 2.84
N TYR A 77 -0.20 -0.57 2.94
CA TYR A 77 0.22 0.59 2.15
C TYR A 77 1.67 0.97 2.48
N ARG A 78 2.02 1.04 3.77
CA ARG A 78 3.40 1.30 4.22
C ARG A 78 4.38 0.20 3.80
N ALA A 79 3.96 -1.07 3.80
CA ALA A 79 4.75 -2.18 3.29
C ALA A 79 5.04 -2.02 1.79
N ALA A 80 4.08 -1.52 1.01
CA ALA A 80 4.28 -1.21 -0.39
C ALA A 80 5.28 -0.07 -0.59
N GLU A 81 5.13 1.05 0.11
CA GLU A 81 6.06 2.19 0.05
C GLU A 81 7.49 1.79 0.45
N ALA A 82 7.61 1.04 1.55
CA ALA A 82 8.88 0.51 2.01
C ALA A 82 9.50 -0.46 1.00
N SER A 83 8.69 -1.27 0.31
CA SER A 83 9.16 -2.15 -0.76
C SER A 83 9.65 -1.36 -1.97
N LEU A 84 8.97 -0.29 -2.37
CA LEU A 84 9.42 0.60 -3.45
C LEU A 84 10.73 1.30 -3.11
N TYR A 85 10.91 1.73 -1.86
CA TYR A 85 12.15 2.33 -1.38
C TYR A 85 13.37 1.43 -1.61
N ILE A 86 13.19 0.10 -1.52
CA ILE A 86 14.24 -0.91 -1.77
C ILE A 86 14.13 -1.58 -3.15
N ASN A 87 13.46 -0.92 -4.09
CA ASN A 87 13.26 -1.36 -5.48
C ASN A 87 12.60 -2.74 -5.65
N GLN A 88 11.70 -3.12 -4.74
CA GLN A 88 10.93 -4.36 -4.76
C GLN A 88 9.53 -4.13 -5.37
N GLY A 89 9.48 -3.68 -6.63
CA GLY A 89 8.23 -3.28 -7.30
C GLY A 89 7.14 -4.37 -7.31
N ILE A 90 7.51 -5.62 -7.59
CA ILE A 90 6.55 -6.74 -7.59
C ILE A 90 5.94 -6.98 -6.20
N LYS A 91 6.74 -6.88 -5.13
CA LYS A 91 6.22 -7.00 -3.76
C LYS A 91 5.29 -5.84 -3.42
N ALA A 92 5.65 -4.62 -3.80
CA ALA A 92 4.82 -3.44 -3.59
C ALA A 92 3.44 -3.61 -4.26
N ILE A 93 3.42 -4.01 -5.54
CA ILE A 93 2.17 -4.30 -6.28
C ILE A 93 1.35 -5.38 -5.56
N SER A 94 1.99 -6.44 -5.07
CA SER A 94 1.29 -7.50 -4.33
C SER A 94 0.55 -6.94 -3.11
N TYR A 95 1.21 -6.12 -2.28
CA TYR A 95 0.57 -5.50 -1.12
C TYR A 95 -0.54 -4.53 -1.51
N LEU A 96 -0.33 -3.68 -2.53
CA LEU A 96 -1.35 -2.75 -3.01
C LEU A 96 -2.59 -3.48 -3.56
N LYS A 97 -2.40 -4.60 -4.26
CA LYS A 97 -3.51 -5.45 -4.74
C LYS A 97 -4.28 -6.11 -3.59
N GLN A 98 -3.63 -6.41 -2.45
CA GLN A 98 -4.35 -6.84 -1.24
C GLN A 98 -5.24 -5.72 -0.69
N ILE A 99 -4.81 -4.45 -0.79
CA ILE A 99 -5.62 -3.29 -0.39
C ILE A 99 -6.81 -3.15 -1.34
N GLU A 100 -6.55 -3.10 -2.65
CA GLU A 100 -7.55 -2.94 -3.70
C GLU A 100 -8.68 -3.98 -3.62
N SER A 101 -8.34 -5.24 -3.39
CA SER A 101 -9.31 -6.34 -3.34
C SER A 101 -9.97 -6.54 -1.96
N GLY A 102 -9.24 -6.25 -0.88
CA GLY A 102 -9.68 -6.55 0.48
C GLY A 102 -10.31 -5.39 1.25
N TYR A 103 -10.07 -4.15 0.83
CA TYR A 103 -10.44 -2.94 1.58
C TYR A 103 -11.02 -1.86 0.65
N PRO A 104 -12.21 -2.10 0.05
CA PRO A 104 -12.80 -1.21 -0.95
C PRO A 104 -13.06 0.21 -0.43
N ASP A 105 -13.28 0.37 0.87
CA ASP A 105 -13.55 1.66 1.52
C ASP A 105 -12.28 2.36 2.04
N PHE A 106 -11.08 1.88 1.65
CA PHE A 106 -9.84 2.51 2.08
C PHE A 106 -9.79 3.97 1.60
N PRO A 107 -9.69 4.97 2.50
CA PRO A 107 -9.84 6.38 2.14
C PRO A 107 -8.87 6.87 1.05
N ASN A 108 -7.73 6.20 0.90
CA ASN A 108 -6.67 6.55 -0.04
C ASN A 108 -6.61 5.63 -1.27
N MET A 109 -7.73 5.00 -1.65
CA MET A 109 -7.77 4.03 -2.75
C MET A 109 -7.33 4.62 -4.10
N GLY A 110 -7.56 5.92 -4.34
CA GLY A 110 -7.05 6.60 -5.55
C GLY A 110 -5.53 6.48 -5.69
N ASN A 111 -4.79 6.75 -4.62
CA ASN A 111 -3.33 6.59 -4.60
C ASN A 111 -2.91 5.12 -4.69
N VAL A 112 -3.68 4.17 -4.16
CA VAL A 112 -3.40 2.73 -4.32
C VAL A 112 -3.44 2.33 -5.79
N ILE A 113 -4.51 2.67 -6.51
CA ILE A 113 -4.65 2.31 -7.94
C ILE A 113 -3.58 3.01 -8.77
N PHE A 114 -3.35 4.31 -8.52
CA PHE A 114 -2.27 5.05 -9.20
C PHE A 114 -0.90 4.40 -8.97
N LEU A 115 -0.57 4.08 -7.72
CA LEU A 115 0.75 3.54 -7.38
C LEU A 115 0.98 2.15 -7.97
N ILE A 116 -0.06 1.33 -8.15
CA ILE A 116 0.05 0.06 -8.88
C ILE A 116 0.46 0.32 -10.34
N GLY A 117 -0.24 1.22 -11.05
CA GLY A 117 0.10 1.58 -12.43
C GLY A 117 1.50 2.17 -12.54
N PHE A 118 1.83 3.10 -11.64
CA PHE A 118 3.15 3.72 -11.56
C PHE A 118 4.27 2.72 -11.32
N THR A 119 4.05 1.72 -10.47
CA THR A 119 5.04 0.67 -10.20
C THR A 119 5.21 -0.26 -11.39
N TYR A 120 4.12 -0.59 -12.10
CA TYR A 120 4.22 -1.37 -13.34
C TYR A 120 5.05 -0.64 -14.40
N ASP A 121 4.83 0.67 -14.55
CA ASP A 121 5.52 1.53 -15.50
C ASP A 121 7.01 1.66 -15.18
N ASN A 122 7.35 1.98 -13.94
CA ASN A 122 8.71 2.43 -13.59
C ASN A 122 9.61 1.34 -12.98
N ASN A 123 9.03 0.33 -12.32
CA ASN A 123 9.82 -0.70 -11.63
C ASN A 123 9.76 -2.06 -12.32
N VAL A 124 8.62 -2.39 -12.94
CA VAL A 124 8.40 -3.70 -13.58
C VAL A 124 8.58 -3.64 -15.10
N MET A 125 8.43 -2.45 -15.69
CA MET A 125 8.44 -2.22 -17.14
C MET A 125 7.35 -2.99 -17.88
N ASP A 126 6.18 -3.19 -17.24
CA ASP A 126 5.00 -3.80 -17.84
C ASP A 126 4.04 -2.68 -18.29
N ILE A 127 4.22 -2.27 -19.54
CA ILE A 127 3.51 -1.15 -20.17
C ILE A 127 2.01 -1.42 -20.25
N ASP A 128 1.61 -2.67 -20.54
CA ASP A 128 0.20 -3.02 -20.68
C ASP A 128 -0.50 -2.96 -19.33
N ALA A 129 0.11 -3.53 -18.27
CA ALA A 129 -0.42 -3.46 -16.92
C ALA A 129 -0.42 -2.02 -16.36
N ALA A 130 0.59 -1.22 -16.68
CA ALA A 130 0.63 0.19 -16.31
C ALA A 130 -0.53 0.96 -16.94
N ARG A 131 -0.77 0.77 -18.25
CA ARG A 131 -1.88 1.39 -18.98
C ARG A 131 -3.23 1.03 -18.36
N GLU A 132 -3.48 -0.26 -18.11
CA GLU A 132 -4.73 -0.73 -17.50
C GLU A 132 -5.02 -0.01 -16.18
N TYR A 133 -4.02 0.10 -15.30
CA TYR A 133 -4.19 0.75 -14.01
C TYR A 133 -4.33 2.28 -14.10
N TYR A 134 -3.61 2.93 -15.00
CA TYR A 134 -3.77 4.37 -15.23
C TYR A 134 -5.15 4.71 -15.81
N GLU A 135 -5.66 3.93 -16.76
CA GLU A 135 -7.00 4.09 -17.32
C GLU A 135 -8.06 3.87 -16.23
N LYS A 136 -7.93 2.81 -15.43
CA LYS A 136 -8.79 2.56 -14.26
C LYS A 136 -8.76 3.70 -13.24
N PHE A 137 -7.59 4.28 -12.99
CA PHE A 137 -7.45 5.43 -12.10
C PHE A 137 -8.20 6.65 -12.62
N LEU A 138 -8.06 6.97 -13.92
CA LEU A 138 -8.75 8.10 -14.54
C LEU A 138 -10.27 7.89 -14.60
N GLU A 139 -10.73 6.65 -14.79
CA GLU A 139 -12.15 6.31 -14.78
C GLU A 139 -12.75 6.50 -13.38
N LYS A 140 -12.08 5.99 -12.34
CA LYS A 140 -12.63 5.96 -10.97
C LYS A 140 -12.38 7.23 -10.17
N TYR A 141 -11.28 7.95 -10.46
CA TYR A 141 -10.83 9.11 -9.71
C TYR A 141 -10.48 10.30 -10.62
N PRO A 142 -11.41 10.75 -11.50
CA PRO A 142 -11.14 11.80 -12.48
C PRO A 142 -10.78 13.16 -11.87
N GLU A 143 -11.24 13.43 -10.64
CA GLU A 143 -10.98 14.68 -9.90
C GLU A 143 -9.76 14.57 -8.94
N HIS A 144 -9.04 13.45 -8.96
CA HIS A 144 -7.85 13.29 -8.13
C HIS A 144 -6.75 14.28 -8.55
N PRO A 145 -5.93 14.82 -7.62
CA PRO A 145 -4.85 15.73 -7.97
C PRO A 145 -3.87 15.20 -9.03
N LEU A 146 -3.70 13.88 -9.11
CA LEU A 146 -2.83 13.19 -10.08
C LEU A 146 -3.50 12.86 -11.43
N ALA A 147 -4.78 13.22 -11.64
CA ALA A 147 -5.51 12.83 -12.85
C ALA A 147 -4.90 13.45 -14.13
N ASN A 148 -4.52 14.73 -14.08
CA ASN A 148 -3.87 15.36 -15.25
C ASN A 148 -2.48 14.78 -15.51
N ASP A 149 -1.69 14.54 -14.47
CA ASP A 149 -0.37 13.90 -14.59
C ASP A 149 -0.49 12.49 -15.16
N THR A 150 -1.52 11.74 -14.74
CA THR A 150 -1.75 10.37 -15.24
C THR A 150 -2.09 10.34 -16.72
N LYS A 151 -2.82 11.33 -17.25
CA LYS A 151 -3.05 11.44 -18.70
C LYS A 151 -1.73 11.61 -19.46
N ILE A 152 -0.83 12.44 -18.93
CA ILE A 152 0.50 12.66 -19.52
C ILE A 152 1.34 11.38 -19.45
N LEU A 153 1.26 10.60 -18.36
CA LEU A 153 1.92 9.30 -18.24
C LEU A 153 1.43 8.33 -19.31
N ILE A 154 0.11 8.22 -19.53
CA ILE A 154 -0.47 7.37 -20.58
C ILE A 154 -0.02 7.79 -21.99
N GLU A 155 0.04 9.08 -22.27
CA GLU A 155 0.48 9.63 -23.57
C GLU A 155 1.95 9.31 -23.87
N ASN A 156 2.76 9.17 -22.82
CA ASN A 156 4.20 8.94 -22.92
C ASN A 156 4.64 7.52 -22.58
N LEU A 157 3.68 6.64 -22.29
CA LEU A 157 3.94 5.29 -21.82
C LEU A 157 4.73 4.49 -22.85
N GLY A 158 5.85 3.91 -22.42
CA GLY A 158 6.72 3.11 -23.29
C GLY A 158 7.59 3.90 -24.26
N LYS A 159 7.51 5.24 -24.29
CA LYS A 159 8.39 6.07 -25.13
C LYS A 159 9.81 6.09 -24.58
N SER A 160 10.79 6.05 -25.47
CA SER A 160 12.18 6.28 -25.11
C SER A 160 12.45 7.76 -24.78
N PRO A 161 13.49 8.08 -23.99
CA PRO A 161 13.92 9.46 -23.77
C PRO A 161 14.17 10.23 -25.07
N GLU A 162 14.73 9.59 -26.08
CA GLU A 162 14.99 10.20 -27.39
C GLU A 162 13.69 10.52 -28.14
N GLU A 163 12.66 9.67 -28.03
CA GLU A 163 11.34 9.94 -28.59
C GLU A 163 10.71 11.16 -27.93
N LEU A 164 10.78 11.24 -26.60
CA LEU A 164 10.27 12.38 -25.83
C LEU A 164 10.98 13.69 -26.20
N ILE A 165 12.31 13.67 -26.33
CA ILE A 165 13.10 14.84 -26.77
C ILE A 165 12.68 15.27 -28.18
N ARG A 166 12.55 14.34 -29.13
CA ARG A 166 12.13 14.66 -30.50
C ARG A 166 10.74 15.28 -30.56
N GLU A 167 9.78 14.73 -29.81
CA GLU A 167 8.42 15.29 -29.75
C GLU A 167 8.41 16.69 -29.13
N PHE A 168 9.22 16.92 -28.09
CA PHE A 168 9.36 18.22 -27.46
C PHE A 168 9.97 19.26 -28.41
N GLU A 169 11.06 18.91 -29.12
CA GLU A 169 11.68 19.77 -30.13
C GLU A 169 10.74 20.10 -31.30
N ALA A 170 9.94 19.12 -31.73
CA ALA A 170 8.96 19.32 -32.80
C ALA A 170 7.88 20.33 -32.39
N LYS A 171 7.29 20.18 -31.19
CA LYS A 171 6.25 21.08 -30.66
C LYS A 171 6.76 22.53 -30.52
N ASN A 172 8.01 22.72 -30.12
CA ASN A 172 8.61 24.05 -29.94
C ASN A 172 8.99 24.77 -31.25
N LYS A 173 9.14 24.05 -32.36
CA LYS A 173 9.38 24.65 -33.69
C LYS A 173 8.09 25.06 -34.41
N SER A 174 6.95 24.53 -33.99
CA SER A 174 5.63 24.77 -34.57
C SER A 174 4.81 25.87 -33.87
N ASN A 175 5.35 26.48 -32.80
CA ASN A 175 4.81 27.65 -32.10
C ASN A 175 5.66 28.89 -32.39
#